data_AF-A0A3A4KNY7-F1
#
_entry.id   AF-A0A3A4KNY7-F1
#
_cell.length_a   1.000
_cell.length_b   1.000
_cell.length_c   1.000
_cell.angle_alpha   90.00
_cell.angle_beta   90.00
_cell.angle_gamma   90.00
#
_symmetry.space_group_name_H-M   'P 1'
#
loop_
_entity.id
_entity.type
_entity.pdbx_description
1 polymer ?
#
loop_
_entity_poly.entity_id
_entity_poly.type
_entity_poly.pdbx_seq_one_letter_code
_entity_poly.pdbx_strand_id
1 'polypeptide(L)'
;MRKLLTTALPTAAIGALLLLPAAPAQAQTPACGMASDVINSAFIAAPDHKLDREAQQALSTKLQSIYAEGAEKEAIDAFVGVVNDPNAGALDQAFGTFKSNCKA
;
A
#
# COMPACT_ATOMS: atom_id res chain seq x y z
N MET A 1 -32.76 58.92 1.97
CA MET A 1 -31.35 58.75 1.53
C MET A 1 -30.97 57.28 1.68
N ARG A 2 -30.36 56.67 0.64
CA ARG A 2 -29.51 55.45 0.63
C ARG A 2 -30.13 54.16 1.23
N LYS A 3 -29.97 52.96 0.70
CA LYS A 3 -29.24 52.42 -0.46
C LYS A 3 -29.76 50.98 -0.64
N LEU A 4 -29.82 50.56 -1.90
CA LEU A 4 -30.08 49.20 -2.37
C LEU A 4 -29.03 48.22 -1.84
N LEU A 5 -29.43 47.00 -1.48
CA LEU A 5 -28.59 45.81 -1.61
C LEU A 5 -29.44 44.65 -2.15
N THR A 6 -29.36 44.53 -3.47
CA THR A 6 -29.73 43.40 -4.30
C THR A 6 -28.81 42.23 -3.99
N THR A 7 -29.34 41.02 -3.78
CA THR A 7 -28.66 39.78 -4.19
C THR A 7 -29.71 38.73 -4.54
N ALA A 8 -30.00 38.63 -5.83
CA ALA A 8 -30.62 37.48 -6.43
C ALA A 8 -29.67 36.28 -6.30
N LEU A 9 -30.18 35.14 -5.81
CA LEU A 9 -29.50 33.85 -5.94
C LEU A 9 -30.24 33.05 -7.01
N PRO A 10 -29.54 32.64 -8.09
CA PRO A 10 -30.14 31.98 -9.23
C PRO A 10 -30.41 30.50 -8.93
N THR A 11 -31.48 30.00 -9.52
CA THR A 11 -31.75 28.60 -9.79
C THR A 11 -30.69 28.00 -10.71
N ALA A 12 -30.05 26.91 -10.28
CA ALA A 12 -29.36 25.92 -11.12
C ALA A 12 -29.59 24.55 -10.44
N ALA A 13 -30.50 23.69 -10.92
CA ALA A 13 -30.43 22.85 -12.12
C ALA A 13 -29.40 21.71 -12.02
N ILE A 14 -29.80 20.58 -12.63
CA ILE A 14 -29.02 19.40 -13.01
C ILE A 14 -29.19 18.21 -12.05
N GLY A 15 -30.24 17.44 -12.35
CA GLY A 15 -30.21 16.00 -12.10
C GLY A 15 -29.07 15.39 -12.89
N ALA A 16 -28.19 14.68 -12.19
CA ALA A 16 -27.46 13.55 -12.70
C ALA A 16 -26.95 12.81 -11.46
N LEU A 17 -27.69 11.79 -11.04
CA LEU A 17 -27.07 10.62 -10.39
C LEU A 17 -26.22 9.95 -11.47
N LEU A 18 -25.14 10.64 -11.86
CA LEU A 18 -24.01 10.06 -12.54
C LEU A 18 -23.54 9.00 -11.58
N LEU A 19 -23.85 7.75 -11.93
CA LEU A 19 -22.92 6.63 -11.84
C LEU A 19 -21.59 7.13 -11.28
N LEU A 20 -21.42 7.12 -9.96
CA LEU A 20 -20.08 7.21 -9.44
C LEU A 20 -19.41 6.03 -10.15
N PRO A 21 -18.35 6.25 -10.95
CA PRO A 21 -17.46 5.15 -11.19
C PRO A 21 -17.14 4.68 -9.78
N ALA A 22 -17.40 3.40 -9.49
CA ALA A 22 -16.74 2.77 -8.39
C ALA A 22 -15.26 3.07 -8.67
N ALA A 23 -14.73 4.12 -8.03
CA ALA A 23 -13.30 4.33 -7.97
C ALA A 23 -12.78 2.96 -7.62
N PRO A 24 -11.82 2.42 -8.40
CA PRO A 24 -11.35 1.06 -8.15
C PRO A 24 -11.03 1.04 -6.67
N ALA A 25 -11.77 0.25 -5.90
CA ALA A 25 -11.52 0.13 -4.47
C ALA A 25 -10.12 -0.44 -4.43
N GLN A 26 -9.11 0.42 -4.24
CA GLN A 26 -7.70 0.22 -4.57
C GLN A 26 -7.29 -1.21 -4.28
N ALA A 27 -7.53 -2.09 -5.25
CA ALA A 27 -7.58 -3.51 -4.97
C ALA A 27 -6.13 -3.92 -5.01
N GLN A 28 -5.58 -4.24 -3.83
CA GLN A 28 -4.24 -4.80 -3.73
C GLN A 28 -4.11 -5.84 -4.84
N THR A 29 -3.11 -5.64 -5.68
CA THR A 29 -2.91 -6.53 -6.80
C THR A 29 -2.51 -7.92 -6.30
N PRO A 30 -2.69 -8.97 -7.11
CA PRO A 30 -2.41 -10.33 -6.68
C PRO A 30 -0.98 -10.50 -6.12
N ALA A 31 0.00 -9.83 -6.73
CA ALA A 31 1.40 -9.84 -6.27
C ALA A 31 1.54 -9.20 -4.89
N CYS A 32 0.97 -8.01 -4.69
CA CYS A 32 0.98 -7.31 -3.41
C CYS A 32 0.25 -8.08 -2.29
N GLY A 33 -0.84 -8.77 -2.63
CA GLY A 33 -1.55 -9.66 -1.70
C GLY A 33 -0.68 -10.84 -1.27
N MET A 34 -0.08 -11.56 -2.22
CA MET A 34 0.83 -12.69 -1.93
C MET A 34 2.04 -12.25 -1.10
N ALA A 35 2.68 -11.14 -1.47
CA ALA A 35 3.82 -10.62 -0.74
C ALA A 35 3.43 -10.21 0.69
N SER A 36 2.26 -9.59 0.88
CA SER A 36 1.76 -9.26 2.22
C SER A 36 1.56 -10.50 3.09
N ASP A 37 0.99 -11.56 2.53
CA ASP A 37 0.75 -12.82 3.25
C ASP A 37 2.05 -13.51 3.66
N VAL A 38 3.04 -13.54 2.74
CA VAL A 38 4.39 -14.07 3.01
C VAL A 38 5.09 -13.29 4.12
N ILE A 39 5.04 -11.95 4.09
CA ILE A 39 5.67 -11.11 5.12
C ILE A 39 4.99 -11.31 6.47
N ASN A 40 3.66 -11.32 6.50
CA ASN A 40 2.90 -11.47 7.74
C ASN A 40 3.14 -12.85 8.37
N SER A 41 3.21 -13.90 7.55
CA SER A 41 3.55 -15.26 7.99
C SER A 41 4.97 -15.33 8.58
N ALA A 42 5.94 -14.63 7.98
CA ALA A 42 7.31 -14.58 8.50
C ALA A 42 7.37 -13.84 9.85
N PHE A 43 6.60 -12.76 10.01
CA PHE A 43 6.50 -12.03 11.28
C PHE A 43 5.83 -12.85 12.39
N ILE A 44 4.80 -13.62 12.08
CA ILE A 44 4.15 -14.53 13.05
C ILE A 44 5.13 -15.62 13.53
N ALA A 45 5.99 -16.10 12.63
CA ALA A 45 6.99 -17.11 12.96
C ALA A 45 8.20 -16.56 13.74
N ALA A 46 8.41 -15.24 13.75
CA ALA A 46 9.58 -14.60 14.33
C ALA A 46 9.29 -14.00 15.72
N PRO A 47 9.97 -14.45 16.79
CA PRO A 47 9.85 -13.80 18.09
C PRO A 47 10.33 -12.34 18.01
N ASP A 48 9.57 -11.41 18.59
CA ASP A 48 9.83 -9.96 18.57
C ASP A 48 9.99 -9.36 17.15
N HIS A 49 9.41 -10.00 16.12
CA HIS A 49 9.59 -9.61 14.71
C HIS A 49 11.06 -9.57 14.27
N LYS A 50 11.94 -10.23 15.01
CA LYS A 50 13.36 -10.36 14.67
C LYS A 50 13.56 -11.60 13.83
N LEU A 51 13.65 -11.40 12.53
CA LEU A 51 14.04 -12.46 11.60
C LEU A 51 15.54 -12.73 11.81
N ASP A 52 15.89 -13.97 12.15
CA ASP A 52 17.29 -14.43 12.07
C ASP A 52 17.73 -14.54 10.60
N ARG A 53 19.02 -14.78 10.36
CA ARG A 53 19.59 -14.81 9.00
C ARG A 53 18.89 -15.84 8.09
N GLU A 54 18.55 -17.01 8.61
CA GLU A 54 17.88 -18.04 7.83
C GLU A 54 16.46 -17.61 7.46
N ALA A 55 15.73 -17.04 8.42
CA ALA A 55 14.41 -16.47 8.18
C ALA A 55 14.42 -15.29 7.19
N GLN A 56 15.42 -14.41 7.26
CA GLN A 56 15.62 -13.31 6.30
C GLN A 56 15.86 -13.83 4.88
N GLN A 57 16.71 -14.84 4.72
CA GLN A 57 17.00 -15.46 3.42
C GLN A 57 15.77 -16.18 2.86
N ALA A 58 15.05 -16.93 3.70
CA ALA A 58 13.82 -17.62 3.31
C ALA A 58 12.74 -16.62 2.88
N LEU A 59 12.56 -15.53 3.63
CA LEU A 59 11.62 -14.47 3.30
C LEU A 59 12.00 -13.77 1.98
N SER A 60 13.26 -13.39 1.83
CA SER A 60 13.76 -12.74 0.61
C SER A 60 13.56 -13.62 -0.62
N THR A 61 13.86 -14.91 -0.51
CA THR A 61 13.69 -15.87 -1.60
C THR A 61 12.21 -16.02 -1.99
N LYS A 62 11.31 -16.14 -1.01
CA LYS A 62 9.86 -16.23 -1.26
C LYS A 62 9.35 -14.97 -1.93
N LEU A 63 9.75 -13.79 -1.46
CA LEU A 63 9.34 -12.52 -2.05
C LEU A 63 9.82 -12.35 -3.48
N GLN A 64 11.07 -12.70 -3.77
CA GLN A 64 11.63 -12.64 -5.13
C GLN A 64 11.01 -13.67 -6.09
N SER A 65 10.39 -14.73 -5.57
CA SER A 65 9.66 -15.71 -6.40
C SER A 65 8.29 -15.23 -6.86
N ILE A 66 7.78 -14.13 -6.29
CA ILE A 66 6.50 -13.56 -6.67
C ILE A 66 6.66 -12.81 -7.99
N TYR A 67 5.90 -13.23 -9.00
CA TYR A 67 5.82 -12.48 -10.25
C TYR A 67 5.09 -11.15 -10.01
N ALA A 68 5.82 -10.05 -10.20
CA ALA A 68 5.36 -8.68 -10.07
C ALA A 68 6.04 -7.81 -11.12
N GLU A 69 5.40 -6.72 -11.54
CA GLU A 69 5.92 -5.81 -12.55
C GLU A 69 5.77 -4.34 -12.12
N GLY A 70 6.59 -3.46 -12.70
CA GLY A 70 6.54 -2.03 -12.42
C GLY A 70 6.68 -1.69 -10.94
N ALA A 71 5.77 -0.84 -10.44
CA ALA A 71 5.80 -0.32 -9.07
C ALA A 71 5.68 -1.42 -7.98
N GLU A 72 5.03 -2.53 -8.28
CA GLU A 72 4.89 -3.65 -7.34
C GLU A 72 6.20 -4.37 -7.12
N LYS A 73 6.93 -4.62 -8.22
CA LYS A 73 8.26 -5.21 -8.17
C LYS A 73 9.21 -4.30 -7.40
N GLU A 74 9.15 -2.99 -7.65
CA GLU A 74 9.96 -2.02 -6.91
C GLU A 74 9.63 -2.02 -5.41
N ALA A 75 8.36 -2.14 -5.03
CA ALA A 75 7.95 -2.24 -3.63
C ALA A 75 8.45 -3.54 -2.97
N ILE A 76 8.35 -4.68 -3.65
CA ILE A 76 8.87 -5.97 -3.18
C ILE A 76 10.39 -5.90 -3.03
N ASP A 77 11.11 -5.43 -4.05
CA ASP A 77 12.57 -5.32 -4.06
C ASP A 77 13.06 -4.36 -2.95
N ALA A 78 12.36 -3.24 -2.73
CA ALA A 78 12.66 -2.31 -1.64
C ALA A 78 12.48 -2.97 -0.27
N PHE A 79 11.40 -3.72 -0.07
CA PHE A 79 11.18 -4.44 1.19
C PHE A 79 12.25 -5.52 1.42
N VAL A 80 12.61 -6.28 0.38
CA VAL A 80 13.72 -7.26 0.43
C VAL A 80 15.04 -6.57 0.78
N GLY A 81 15.29 -5.35 0.27
CA GLY A 81 16.45 -4.54 0.66
C GLY A 81 16.49 -4.28 2.16
N VAL A 82 15.35 -3.92 2.77
CA VAL A 82 15.26 -3.71 4.22
C VAL A 82 15.43 -5.00 5.01
N VAL A 83 14.86 -6.12 4.55
CA VAL A 83 15.00 -7.43 5.21
C VAL A 83 16.46 -7.86 5.30
N ASN A 84 17.27 -7.54 4.28
CA ASN A 84 18.68 -7.91 4.22
C ASN A 84 19.62 -6.85 4.83
N ASP A 85 19.11 -5.69 5.27
CA ASP A 85 19.92 -4.67 5.91
C ASP A 85 20.13 -5.02 7.40
N PRO A 86 21.38 -5.30 7.83
CA PRO A 86 21.67 -5.63 9.22
C PRO A 86 21.43 -4.46 10.19
N ASN A 87 21.21 -3.25 9.70
CA ASN A 87 20.89 -2.05 10.47
C ASN A 87 19.40 -1.67 10.40
N ALA A 88 18.56 -2.45 9.72
CA ALA A 88 17.13 -2.18 9.65
C ALA A 88 16.48 -2.32 11.03
N GLY A 89 16.23 -1.18 11.68
CA GLY A 89 15.66 -1.13 13.02
C GLY A 89 14.13 -1.34 13.08
N ALA A 90 13.43 -1.36 11.94
CA ALA A 90 11.97 -1.36 11.93
C ALA A 90 11.37 -2.09 10.71
N LEU A 91 11.39 -3.43 10.75
CA LEU A 91 10.70 -4.27 9.77
C LEU A 91 9.19 -3.98 9.70
N ASP A 92 8.55 -3.66 10.83
CA ASP A 92 7.14 -3.23 10.86
C ASP A 92 6.89 -1.93 10.09
N GLN A 93 7.80 -0.96 10.20
CA GLN A 93 7.69 0.30 9.45
C GLN A 93 7.84 0.02 7.95
N ALA A 94 8.83 -0.79 7.58
CA ALA A 94 9.03 -1.18 6.19
C ALA A 94 7.81 -1.93 5.63
N PHE A 95 7.16 -2.76 6.44
CA PHE A 95 5.96 -3.46 6.02
C PHE A 95 4.77 -2.51 5.89
N GLY A 96 4.64 -1.52 6.77
CA GLY A 96 3.68 -0.43 6.64
C GLY A 96 3.87 0.35 5.32
N THR A 97 5.11 0.71 4.98
CA THR A 97 5.46 1.37 3.73
C THR A 97 5.16 0.49 2.52
N PHE A 98 5.54 -0.79 2.56
CA PHE A 98 5.22 -1.77 1.53
C PHE A 98 3.72 -1.84 1.26
N LYS A 99 2.91 -1.98 2.32
CA LYS A 99 1.44 -2.00 2.21
C LYS A 99 0.87 -0.70 1.65
N SER A 100 1.50 0.45 1.93
CA SER A 100 1.09 1.74 1.36
C SER A 100 1.38 1.84 -0.13
N ASN A 101 2.54 1.36 -0.57
CA ASN A 101 2.94 1.36 -1.99
C ASN A 101 2.15 0.34 -2.81
N CYS A 102 1.65 -0.71 -2.16
CA CYS A 102 0.82 -1.75 -2.75
C CYS A 102 -0.68 -1.39 -2.91
N LYS A 103 -1.08 -0.15 -2.59
CA LYS A 103 -2.43 0.36 -2.87
C LYS A 103 -2.44 0.99 -4.25
N ALA A 104 -3.10 0.34 -5.21
CA ALA A 104 -3.26 0.82 -6.59
C ALA A 104 -4.14 2.07 -6.68
#